data_AF-A0A6N8INZ5-F1
#
_entry.id   AF-A0A6N8INZ5-F1
#
_cell.length_a   1.000
_cell.length_b   1.000
_cell.length_c   1.000
_cell.angle_alpha   90.00
_cell.angle_beta   90.00
_cell.angle_gamma   90.00
#
_symmetry.space_group_name_H-M   'P 1'
#
loop_
_entity.id
_entity.type
_entity.pdbx_description
1 polymer ?
#
loop_
_entity_poly.entity_id
_entity_poly.type
_entity_poly.pdbx_seq_one_letter_code
_entity_poly.pdbx_strand_id
1 'polypeptide(L)' 'MGKKKGRGRPGITLEDVRRACQELELQGRKVGPSNVRIELGTGSFNTIQVHLRTLGYASRPRRGKG' A
#
# COMPACT_ATOMS: atom_id res chain seq x y z
N MET A 1 14.14 -12.56 -17.58
CA MET A 1 13.66 -11.36 -16.84
C MET A 1 14.23 -11.41 -15.43
N GLY A 2 15.34 -10.70 -15.18
CA GLY A 2 16.12 -10.85 -13.94
C GLY A 2 15.44 -10.17 -12.73
N LYS A 3 14.95 -10.95 -11.77
CA LYS A 3 14.57 -10.45 -10.44
C LYS A 3 15.75 -10.67 -9.48
N LYS A 4 16.30 -9.55 -9.03
CA LYS A 4 17.54 -9.41 -8.26
C LYS A 4 17.52 -10.23 -6.97
N LYS A 5 18.61 -10.97 -6.76
CA LYS A 5 19.01 -11.65 -5.54
C LYS A 5 19.57 -10.60 -4.56
N GLY A 6 18.81 -10.27 -3.52
CA GLY A 6 19.22 -9.44 -2.38
C GLY A 6 18.73 -10.09 -1.09
N ARG A 7 19.65 -10.26 -0.13
CA ARG A 7 19.51 -10.97 1.14
C ARG A 7 18.46 -10.31 2.07
N GLY A 8 17.70 -11.14 2.80
CA GLY A 8 16.66 -10.74 3.77
C GLY A 8 15.29 -10.69 3.12
N ARG A 9 14.30 -11.44 3.63
CA ARG A 9 12.91 -11.48 3.12
C ARG A 9 12.47 -10.07 2.69
N PRO A 10 12.10 -9.82 1.43
CA PRO A 10 11.61 -8.51 1.07
C PRO A 10 10.32 -8.32 1.87
N GLY A 11 10.36 -7.42 2.84
CA GLY A 11 9.13 -6.88 3.41
C GLY A 11 8.26 -6.32 2.29
N ILE A 12 6.99 -6.06 2.62
CA ILE A 12 5.99 -5.51 1.69
C ILE A 12 6.62 -4.48 0.74
N THR A 13 6.46 -4.70 -0.56
CA THR A 13 6.99 -3.78 -1.56
C THR A 13 5.99 -2.65 -1.84
N LEU A 14 6.48 -1.59 -2.47
CA LEU A 14 5.62 -0.48 -2.91
C LEU A 14 4.59 -0.95 -3.97
N GLU A 15 4.93 -1.96 -4.78
CA GLU A 15 3.99 -2.55 -5.74
C GLU A 15 2.87 -3.34 -5.06
N ASP A 16 3.19 -4.09 -3.99
CA ASP A 16 2.19 -4.79 -3.18
C ASP A 16 1.20 -3.78 -2.58
N VAL A 17 1.71 -2.71 -1.97
CA VAL A 17 0.89 -1.61 -1.42
C VAL A 17 0.02 -0.98 -2.51
N ARG A 18 0.56 -0.76 -3.72
CA ARG A 18 -0.20 -0.18 -4.84
C ARG A 18 -1.33 -1.10 -5.31
N ARG A 19 -1.13 -2.42 -5.32
CA ARG A 19 -2.17 -3.40 -5.67
C ARG A 19 -3.27 -3.43 -4.63
N ALA A 20 -2.90 -3.50 -3.35
CA ALA A 20 -3.86 -3.44 -2.24
C ALA A 20 -4.66 -2.13 -2.23
N CYS A 21 -4.04 -1.00 -2.58
CA CYS A 21 -4.78 0.26 -2.74
C CYS A 21 -5.83 0.17 -3.85
N GLN A 22 -5.47 -0.34 -5.02
CA GLN A 22 -6.41 -0.49 -6.14
C GLN A 22 -7.56 -1.44 -5.79
N GLU A 23 -7.28 -2.58 -5.16
CA GLU A 23 -8.30 -3.52 -4.68
C GLU A 23 -9.28 -2.82 -3.70
N LEU A 24 -8.77 -2.03 -2.76
CA LEU A 24 -9.60 -1.26 -1.84
C LEU A 24 -10.44 -0.21 -2.57
N GLU A 25 -9.88 0.49 -3.56
CA GLU A 25 -10.63 1.46 -4.39
C GLU A 25 -11.73 0.77 -5.21
N LEU A 26 -11.45 -0.40 -5.80
CA LEU A 26 -12.42 -1.21 -6.53
C LEU A 26 -13.54 -1.74 -5.63
N GLN A 27 -13.22 -2.09 -4.37
CA GLN A 27 -14.20 -2.48 -3.35
C GLN A 27 -14.97 -1.28 -2.78
N GLY A 28 -14.66 -0.04 -3.18
CA GLY A 28 -15.26 1.18 -2.59
C GLY A 28 -14.85 1.43 -1.14
N ARG A 29 -13.78 0.78 -0.67
CA ARG A 29 -13.26 0.91 0.70
C ARG A 29 -12.22 2.01 0.78
N LYS A 30 -12.10 2.63 1.96
CA LYS A 30 -11.12 3.71 2.17
C LYS A 30 -9.69 3.15 2.10
N VAL A 31 -8.87 3.69 1.20
CA VAL A 31 -7.43 3.41 1.19
C VAL A 31 -6.78 4.04 2.42
N GLY A 32 -6.17 3.22 3.26
CA GLY A 32 -5.47 3.64 4.45
C GLY A 32 -4.55 2.55 4.97
N PRO A 33 -3.56 2.88 5.81
CA PRO A 33 -2.51 1.95 6.23
C PRO A 33 -3.07 0.69 6.92
N SER A 34 -4.15 0.84 7.70
CA SER A 34 -4.83 -0.31 8.34
C SER A 34 -5.54 -1.21 7.34
N ASN A 35 -6.30 -0.65 6.39
CA ASN A 35 -7.02 -1.44 5.39
C ASN A 35 -6.06 -2.10 4.40
N VAL A 36 -5.01 -1.40 4.00
CA VAL A 36 -3.96 -1.94 3.15
C VAL A 36 -3.22 -3.07 3.86
N ARG A 37 -2.95 -2.95 5.16
CA ARG A 37 -2.40 -4.05 5.95
C ARG A 37 -3.33 -5.26 6.01
N ILE A 38 -4.64 -5.03 6.17
CA ILE A 38 -5.63 -6.11 6.19
C ILE A 38 -5.65 -6.82 4.84
N GLU A 39 -5.68 -6.06 3.75
CA GLU A 39 -5.66 -6.60 2.38
C GLU A 39 -4.39 -7.42 2.14
N LEU A 40 -3.23 -6.84 2.46
CA LEU A 40 -1.94 -7.50 2.29
C LEU A 40 -1.74 -8.71 3.23
N GLY A 41 -2.49 -8.79 4.33
CA GLY A 41 -2.33 -9.82 5.38
C GLY A 41 -0.97 -9.80 6.10
N THR A 42 -0.04 -8.90 5.75
CA THR A 42 1.33 -8.93 6.26
C THR A 42 1.99 -7.55 6.33
N GLY A 43 3.04 -7.52 7.14
CA GLY A 43 4.07 -6.50 7.27
C GLY A 43 3.74 -5.24 8.10
N SER A 44 4.75 -4.39 8.16
CA SER A 44 4.84 -3.34 9.18
C SER A 44 4.02 -2.11 8.80
N PHE A 45 3.25 -1.60 9.76
CA PHE A 45 2.42 -0.41 9.62
C PHE A 45 3.26 0.78 9.15
N ASN A 46 4.45 0.93 9.72
CA ASN A 46 5.39 1.98 9.38
C ASN A 46 5.83 1.89 7.91
N THR A 47 6.17 0.68 7.43
CA THR A 47 6.51 0.42 6.03
C THR A 47 5.36 0.74 5.08
N ILE A 48 4.13 0.32 5.43
CA ILE A 48 2.93 0.63 4.63
C ILE A 48 2.70 2.14 4.60
N GLN A 49 2.82 2.82 5.73
CA GLN A 49 2.64 4.27 5.81
C GLN A 49 3.67 5.03 4.96
N VAL A 50 4.94 4.61 4.99
CA VAL A 50 6.00 5.16 4.13
C VAL A 50 5.64 4.97 2.66
N HIS A 51 5.28 3.74 2.26
CA HIS A 51 4.91 3.43 0.87
C HIS A 51 3.66 4.19 0.42
N LEU A 52 2.64 4.30 1.27
CA LEU A 52 1.44 5.11 0.99
C LEU A 52 1.76 6.59 0.84
N ARG A 53 2.72 7.11 1.61
CA ARG A 53 3.20 8.49 1.46
C ARG A 53 3.94 8.69 0.13
N THR A 54 4.79 7.73 -0.25
CA THR A 54 5.48 7.73 -1.55
C THR A 54 4.50 7.67 -2.72
N LEU A 55 3.41 6.90 -2.58
CA LEU A 55 2.35 6.80 -3.58
C LEU A 55 1.37 7.99 -3.58
N GLY A 56 1.51 8.94 -2.65
CA GLY A 56 0.62 10.10 -2.54
C GLY A 56 -0.72 9.84 -1.86
N TYR A 57 -0.97 8.63 -1.36
CA TYR A 57 -2.18 8.28 -0.61
C TYR A 57 -2.19 8.86 0.82
N ALA A 58 -1.02 9.06 1.45
CA ALA A 58 -0.95 9.51 2.84
C ALA A 58 -1.10 11.03 3.06
N SER A 59 -1.30 11.84 2.02
CA SER A 59 -1.47 13.29 2.14
C SER A 59 -2.48 13.84 1.14
N ARG A 60 -3.66 13.24 1.10
CA ARG A 60 -4.82 13.94 0.55
C ARG A 60 -6.04 13.60 1.39
N PRO A 61 -6.54 14.51 2.25
CA PRO A 61 -7.94 14.42 2.63
C PRO A 61 -8.71 14.37 1.31
N ARG A 62 -9.49 13.30 1.16
CA ARG A 62 -10.41 13.00 0.06
C ARG A 62 -10.60 14.19 -0.88
N ARG A 63 -10.16 14.05 -2.14
CA ARG A 63 -10.87 14.72 -3.23
C ARG A 63 -12.21 14.00 -3.34
N GLY A 64 -13.10 14.38 -2.42
CA GLY A 64 -14.51 14.09 -2.52
C GLY A 64 -14.98 14.68 -3.84
N LYS A 65 -15.58 13.83 -4.63
CA LYS A 65 -16.50 14.22 -5.69
C LYS A 65 -17.61 15.04 -5.01
N GLY A 66 -17.70 16.33 -5.34
CA GLY A 66 -18.69 17.29 -4.88
C GLY A 66 -18.65 18.47 -5.82
#